data_AF-A0A968VX67-F1
#
_entry.id   AF-A0A968VX67-F1
#
_cell.length_a   1.000
_cell.length_b   1.000
_cell.length_c   1.000
_cell.angle_alpha   90.00
_cell.angle_beta   90.00
_cell.angle_gamma   90.00
#
_symmetry.space_group_name_H-M   'P 1'
#
loop_
_entity.id
_entity.type
_entity.pdbx_description
1 polymer ?
#
loop_
_entity_poly.entity_id
_entity_poly.type
_entity_poly.pdbx_seq_one_letter_code
_entity_poly.pdbx_strand_id
1 'polypeptide(L)'
;MHADWCPACQKMEPTYLDLQAELTTDKLLFFRFDLTDDQTKKQSLIKAGELGITKVLSDIRGTGFLVIIDAQTKEKLKVFTNSDNKETIVGYIENKR
;
A
#
# COMPACT_ATOMS: atom_id res chain seq x y z
N MET A 1 -2.06 -0.78 -3.33
CA MET A 1 -3.14 -0.42 -4.27
C MET A 1 -3.37 -1.56 -5.22
N HIS A 2 -4.55 -2.16 -5.16
CA HIS A 2 -4.89 -3.38 -5.88
C HIS A 2 -6.04 -3.15 -6.85
N ALA A 3 -6.08 -3.97 -7.90
CA ALA A 3 -7.26 -4.26 -8.69
C ALA A 3 -7.05 -5.60 -9.40
N ASP A 4 -8.10 -6.42 -9.50
CA ASP A 4 -7.99 -7.79 -10.04
C ASP A 4 -7.59 -7.82 -11.52
N TRP A 5 -8.06 -6.85 -12.29
CA TRP A 5 -7.72 -6.68 -13.70
C TRP A 5 -6.29 -6.15 -13.92
N CYS A 6 -5.53 -5.82 -12.87
CA CYS A 6 -4.24 -5.19 -13.00
C CYS A 6 -3.09 -6.23 -12.99
N PRO A 7 -2.35 -6.39 -14.10
CA PRO A 7 -1.23 -7.33 -14.17
C PRO A 7 -0.05 -6.94 -13.28
N ALA A 8 0.13 -5.65 -12.99
CA ALA A 8 1.15 -5.20 -12.06
C ALA A 8 0.85 -5.63 -10.62
N CYS A 9 -0.43 -5.67 -10.23
CA CYS A 9 -0.84 -6.19 -8.92
C CYS A 9 -0.47 -7.67 -8.77
N GLN A 10 -0.75 -8.49 -9.79
CA GLN A 10 -0.40 -9.91 -9.77
C GLN A 10 1.10 -10.14 -9.59
N LYS A 11 1.94 -9.30 -10.22
CA LYS A 11 3.39 -9.34 -10.04
C LYS A 11 3.85 -8.88 -8.67
N MET A 12 3.12 -7.94 -8.06
CA MET A 12 3.43 -7.39 -6.73
C MET A 12 2.95 -8.30 -5.58
N GLU A 13 1.98 -9.18 -5.84
CA GLU A 13 1.32 -10.02 -4.82
C GLU A 13 2.32 -10.85 -3.99
N PRO A 14 3.30 -11.56 -4.58
CA PRO A 14 4.25 -12.35 -3.80
C PRO A 14 5.08 -11.46 -2.86
N THR A 15 5.60 -10.34 -3.37
CA THR A 15 6.37 -9.38 -2.57
C THR A 15 5.51 -8.80 -1.44
N TYR A 16 4.24 -8.51 -1.69
CA TYR A 16 3.33 -8.02 -0.65
C TYR A 16 3.10 -9.06 0.45
N LEU A 17 2.83 -10.32 0.10
CA LEU A 17 2.63 -11.40 1.07
C LEU A 17 3.88 -11.65 1.92
N ASP A 18 5.06 -11.66 1.28
CA ASP A 18 6.34 -11.81 1.98
C ASP A 18 6.57 -10.66 2.97
N LEU A 19 6.31 -9.41 2.55
CA LEU A 19 6.43 -8.24 3.43
C LEU A 19 5.49 -8.32 4.62
N GLN A 20 4.24 -8.77 4.42
CA GLN A 20 3.32 -8.97 5.54
C GLN A 20 3.85 -10.03 6.50
N ALA A 21 4.31 -11.17 6.01
CA ALA A 21 4.83 -12.25 6.85
C ALA A 21 6.09 -11.82 7.64
N GLU A 22 7.01 -11.09 7.00
CA GLU A 22 8.29 -10.70 7.60
C GLU A 22 8.16 -9.50 8.56
N LEU A 23 7.30 -8.53 8.22
CA LEU A 23 7.21 -7.26 8.95
C LEU A 23 6.00 -7.18 9.89
N THR A 24 5.30 -8.29 10.15
CA THR A 24 4.21 -8.35 11.14
C THR A 24 4.75 -7.94 12.51
N THR A 25 4.54 -6.66 12.85
CA THR A 25 5.01 -6.00 14.07
C THR A 25 4.00 -4.95 14.47
N ASP A 26 3.94 -4.60 15.76
CA ASP A 26 3.01 -3.57 16.28
C ASP A 26 3.25 -2.17 15.71
N LYS A 27 4.34 -1.98 14.95
CA LYS A 27 4.75 -0.70 14.38
C LYS A 27 4.32 -0.50 12.91
N LEU A 28 3.82 -1.54 12.24
CA LEU A 28 3.46 -1.47 10.82
C LEU A 28 2.07 -2.06 10.58
N LEU A 29 1.18 -1.25 10.00
CA LEU A 29 -0.15 -1.69 9.59
C LEU A 29 -0.22 -1.82 8.07
N PHE A 30 -0.75 -2.95 7.61
CA PHE A 30 -0.97 -3.22 6.19
C PHE A 30 -2.43 -3.04 5.84
N PHE A 31 -2.69 -2.26 4.79
CA PHE A 31 -4.03 -2.08 4.23
C PHE A 31 -4.00 -2.33 2.73
N ARG A 32 -4.89 -3.20 2.24
CA ARG A 32 -5.17 -3.34 0.81
C ARG A 32 -6.35 -2.42 0.47
N PHE A 33 -6.07 -1.40 -0.33
CA PHE A 33 -7.09 -0.61 -1.01
C PHE A 33 -7.34 -1.23 -2.38
N ASP A 34 -8.55 -1.71 -2.58
CA ASP A 34 -9.02 -2.38 -3.78
C ASP A 34 -9.83 -1.41 -4.65
N LEU A 35 -9.40 -1.26 -5.90
CA LEU A 35 -9.98 -0.39 -6.91
C LEU A 35 -10.58 -1.19 -8.08
N THR A 36 -10.87 -2.48 -7.88
CA THR A 36 -11.40 -3.39 -8.92
C THR A 36 -12.71 -2.88 -9.51
N ASP A 37 -13.67 -2.54 -8.66
CA ASP A 37 -15.02 -2.12 -9.04
C ASP A 37 -15.54 -0.97 -8.16
N ASP A 38 -16.75 -0.49 -8.43
CA ASP A 38 -17.31 0.66 -7.71
C ASP A 38 -17.63 0.38 -6.24
N GLN A 39 -17.90 -0.88 -5.89
CA GLN A 39 -18.21 -1.26 -4.51
C GLN A 39 -16.92 -1.28 -3.67
N THR A 40 -15.90 -1.98 -4.15
CA THR A 40 -14.57 -2.06 -3.53
C THR A 40 -13.89 -0.70 -3.46
N LYS A 41 -14.02 0.14 -4.50
CA LYS A 41 -13.56 1.54 -4.47
C LYS A 41 -14.23 2.34 -3.34
N LYS A 42 -15.55 2.23 -3.19
CA LYS A 42 -16.28 2.92 -2.11
C LYS A 42 -15.81 2.46 -0.73
N GLN A 43 -15.63 1.15 -0.53
CA GLN A 43 -15.09 0.60 0.72
C GLN A 43 -13.67 1.12 0.99
N SER A 44 -12.81 1.15 -0.03
CA SER A 44 -11.47 1.72 0.03
C SER A 44 -11.48 3.21 0.42
N LEU A 45 -12.40 4.00 -0.13
CA LEU A 45 -12.56 5.42 0.21
C LEU A 45 -13.02 5.62 1.66
N ILE A 46 -14.01 4.83 2.12
CA ILE A 46 -14.46 4.86 3.52
C ILE A 46 -13.28 4.55 4.44
N LYS A 47 -12.53 3.48 4.13
CA LYS A 47 -11.38 3.08 4.94
C LYS A 47 -10.28 4.14 4.98
N ALA A 48 -10.01 4.80 3.85
CA ALA A 48 -9.06 5.90 3.80
C ALA A 48 -9.53 7.09 4.64
N GLY A 49 -10.84 7.35 4.70
CA GLY A 49 -11.45 8.35 5.58
C GLY A 49 -11.22 8.03 7.06
N GLU A 50 -11.49 6.79 7.48
CA GLU A 50 -11.23 6.33 8.86
C GLU A 50 -9.76 6.48 9.27
N LEU A 51 -8.85 6.29 8.32
CA LEU A 51 -7.40 6.38 8.55
C LEU A 51 -6.85 7.81 8.43
N GLY A 52 -7.65 8.78 7.98
CA GLY A 52 -7.23 10.17 7.74
C GLY A 52 -6.31 10.33 6.53
N ILE A 53 -6.32 9.40 5.58
CA ILE A 53 -5.42 9.37 4.41
C ILE A 53 -6.15 9.58 3.08
N THR A 54 -7.39 10.10 3.11
CA THR A 54 -8.19 10.33 1.90
C THR A 54 -7.42 11.13 0.84
N LYS A 55 -6.64 12.14 1.24
CA LYS A 55 -5.79 12.92 0.33
C LYS A 55 -4.78 12.03 -0.42
N VAL A 56 -4.11 11.12 0.28
CA VAL A 56 -3.17 10.17 -0.34
C VAL A 56 -3.90 9.30 -1.36
N LEU A 57 -5.10 8.80 -1.01
CA LEU A 57 -5.90 7.98 -1.93
C LEU A 57 -6.36 8.77 -3.17
N SER A 58 -6.74 10.04 -3.01
CA SER A 58 -7.18 10.92 -4.11
C SER A 58 -6.04 11.35 -5.04
N ASP A 59 -4.83 11.54 -4.50
CA ASP A 59 -3.65 11.92 -5.28
C ASP A 59 -3.07 10.75 -6.10
N ILE A 60 -3.51 9.54 -5.80
CA ILE A 60 -3.00 8.33 -6.42
C ILE A 60 -3.67 8.07 -7.76
N ARG A 61 -2.83 7.86 -8.79
CA ARG A 61 -3.26 7.47 -10.13
C ARG A 61 -2.77 6.07 -10.45
N GLY A 62 -3.70 5.13 -10.58
CA GLY A 62 -3.44 3.74 -10.98
C GLY A 62 -3.39 2.74 -9.82
N THR A 63 -2.97 1.51 -10.14
CA THR A 63 -2.87 0.35 -9.25
C THR A 63 -1.53 -0.37 -9.44
N GLY A 64 -1.22 -1.38 -8.61
CA GLY A 64 -0.02 -2.22 -8.79
C GLY A 64 1.23 -1.71 -8.07
N PHE A 65 1.05 -1.00 -6.96
CA PHE A 65 2.13 -0.47 -6.12
C PHE A 65 1.73 -0.45 -4.64
N LEU A 66 2.74 -0.35 -3.79
CA LEU A 66 2.66 -0.11 -2.36
C LEU A 66 2.97 1.35 -2.06
N VAL A 67 2.33 1.89 -1.02
CA VAL A 67 2.59 3.25 -0.54
C VAL A 67 2.89 3.18 0.94
N ILE A 68 4.05 3.70 1.33
CA ILE A 68 4.40 3.88 2.74
C ILE A 68 3.88 5.25 3.15
N ILE A 69 3.09 5.26 4.22
CA ILE A 69 2.49 6.45 4.80
C ILE A 69 2.97 6.56 6.24
N ASP A 70 3.37 7.76 6.63
CA ASP A 70 3.71 8.05 8.02
C ASP A 70 2.44 8.02 8.89
N ALA A 71 2.46 7.24 9.96
CA ALA A 71 1.27 7.02 10.78
C ALA A 71 0.85 8.27 11.58
N GLN A 72 1.75 9.22 11.83
CA GLN A 72 1.47 10.42 12.64
C GLN A 72 0.99 11.57 11.75
N THR A 73 1.76 11.90 10.73
CA THR A 73 1.52 13.02 9.80
C THR A 73 0.51 12.68 8.71
N LYS A 74 0.24 11.39 8.47
CA LYS A 74 -0.60 10.88 7.37
C LYS A 74 -0.08 11.22 5.98
N GLU A 75 1.20 11.59 5.88
CA GLU A 75 1.84 11.94 4.63
C GLU A 75 2.42 10.73 3.91
N LYS A 76 2.37 10.78 2.57
CA LYS A 76 3.01 9.79 1.70
C LYS A 76 4.53 9.94 1.80
N LEU A 77 5.21 8.89 2.26
CA LEU A 77 6.66 8.84 2.34
C LEU A 77 7.30 8.29 1.07
N LYS A 78 6.80 7.15 0.58
CA LYS A 78 7.40 6.46 -0.57
C LYS A 78 6.38 5.59 -1.30
N VAL A 79 6.59 5.41 -2.60
CA VAL A 79 5.84 4.48 -3.46
C VAL A 79 6.81 3.43 -3.97
N PHE A 80 6.40 2.16 -3.95
CA PHE A 80 7.13 1.02 -4.49
C PHE A 80 6.26 0.30 -5.51
N THR A 81 6.83 -0.04 -6.65
CA THR A 81 6.14 -0.70 -7.76
C THR A 81 6.63 -2.15 -7.90
N ASN A 82 6.10 -2.88 -8.87
CA ASN A 82 6.53 -4.24 -9.19
C ASN A 82 7.97 -4.37 -9.75
N SER A 83 8.70 -3.26 -9.92
CA SER A 83 10.14 -3.28 -10.18
C SER A 83 11.00 -3.28 -8.91
N ASP A 84 10.41 -2.94 -7.76
CA ASP A 84 11.10 -2.92 -6.48
C ASP A 84 11.04 -4.30 -5.83
N ASN A 85 12.18 -4.78 -5.33
CA ASN A 85 12.27 -6.06 -4.62
C ASN A 85 12.01 -5.89 -3.12
N LYS A 86 11.80 -7.03 -2.44
CA LYS A 86 11.52 -7.09 -1.02
C LYS A 86 12.61 -6.41 -0.19
N GLU A 87 13.87 -6.69 -0.49
CA GLU A 87 15.03 -6.20 0.27
C GLU A 87 15.11 -4.67 0.26
N THR A 88 14.79 -4.05 -0.88
CA THR A 88 14.72 -2.59 -1.02
C THR A 88 13.64 -1.99 -0.13
N ILE A 89 12.48 -2.65 -0.08
CA ILE A 89 11.33 -2.17 0.70
C ILE A 89 11.59 -2.32 2.20
N VAL A 90 12.09 -3.49 2.63
CA VAL A 90 12.47 -3.76 4.03
C VAL A 90 13.54 -2.76 4.48
N GLY A 91 14.62 -2.61 3.69
CA GLY A 91 15.69 -1.67 4.01
C GLY A 91 15.19 -0.22 4.14
N TYR A 92 14.20 0.20 3.35
CA TYR A 92 13.59 1.51 3.52
C TYR A 92 12.82 1.64 4.84
N ILE A 93 12.03 0.61 5.19
CA ILE A 93 11.20 0.60 6.42
C ILE A 93 12.08 0.58 7.66
N GLU A 94 13.13 -0.22 7.68
CA GLU A 94 14.05 -0.33 8.82
C GLU A 94 14.87 0.92 9.05
N ASN A 95 15.31 1.61 7.99
CA ASN A 95 16.04 2.89 8.10
C ASN A 95 15.17 4.07 8.59
N LYS A 96 13.85 3.87 8.70
CA LYS A 96 12.90 4.86 9.24
C LYS A 96 12.47 4.55 10.68
N ARG A 97 12.93 3.44 11.26
CA ARG A 97 12.74 3.11 12.69
C ARG A 97 13.69 3.89 13.57
#